data_AF-A0AAN9EF91-F1
#
_entry.id   AF-A0AAN9EF91-F1
#
_cell.length_a   1.000
_cell.length_b   1.000
_cell.length_c   1.000
_cell.angle_alpha   90.00
_cell.angle_beta   90.00
_cell.angle_gamma   90.00
#
_symmetry.space_group_name_H-M   'P 1'
#
loop_
_entity.id
_entity.type
_entity.pdbx_description
1 polymer ?
#
loop_
_entity_poly.entity_id
_entity_poly.type
_entity_poly.pdbx_seq_one_letter_code
_entity_poly.pdbx_strand_id
1 'polypeptide(L)'
;MFRTIDTWLIWQLTDDVNGGLHVTDISNESRQACIKGEAKSTYETSAFILLNPDGEVVKSTHGLLTTVSFKLGKDTKTSYALEGSIPIVGAAL
;
A
#
# COMPACT_ATOMS: atom_id res chain seq x y z
N MET A 1 16.03 -2.54 -6.04
CA MET A 1 15.24 -3.22 -7.09
C MET A 1 14.80 -4.62 -6.63
N PHE A 2 14.22 -4.76 -5.44
CA PHE A 2 13.87 -6.06 -4.82
C PHE A 2 12.59 -5.93 -3.97
N ARG A 3 11.77 -4.91 -4.23
CA ARG A 3 10.57 -4.58 -3.43
C ARG A 3 9.30 -4.46 -4.27
N THR A 4 9.39 -3.88 -5.47
CA THR A 4 8.25 -3.67 -6.39
C THR A 4 7.85 -4.92 -7.18
N ILE A 5 8.84 -5.65 -7.71
CA ILE A 5 8.60 -6.81 -8.57
C ILE A 5 8.01 -7.96 -7.76
N ASP A 6 8.48 -8.19 -6.52
CA ASP A 6 7.98 -9.27 -5.68
C ASP A 6 6.51 -9.06 -5.30
N THR A 7 6.11 -7.85 -4.88
CA THR A 7 4.70 -7.57 -4.57
C THR A 7 3.79 -7.63 -5.80
N TRP A 8 4.27 -7.17 -6.98
CA TRP A 8 3.50 -7.24 -8.22
C TRP A 8 3.37 -8.67 -8.79
N LEU A 9 4.43 -9.49 -8.68
CA LEU A 9 4.34 -10.91 -9.04
C LEU A 9 3.47 -11.70 -8.06
N ILE A 10 3.57 -11.42 -6.76
CA ILE A 10 2.67 -12.01 -5.77
C ILE A 10 1.22 -11.62 -6.11
N TRP A 11 0.94 -10.38 -6.53
CA TRP A 11 -0.39 -9.94 -6.99
C TRP A 11 -0.95 -10.77 -8.16
N GLN A 12 -0.13 -11.06 -9.18
CA GLN A 12 -0.52 -11.94 -10.29
C GLN A 12 -0.76 -13.39 -9.85
N LEU A 13 0.00 -13.86 -8.85
CA LEU A 13 -0.01 -15.26 -8.42
C LEU A 13 -1.04 -15.55 -7.30
N THR A 14 -1.52 -14.55 -6.56
CA THR A 14 -2.47 -14.71 -5.45
C THR A 14 -3.92 -14.34 -5.77
N ASP A 15 -4.25 -14.13 -7.05
CA ASP A 15 -5.63 -13.97 -7.56
C ASP A 15 -6.45 -12.86 -6.85
N ASP A 16 -5.76 -11.79 -6.44
CA ASP A 16 -6.33 -10.69 -5.63
C ASP A 16 -7.25 -9.75 -6.44
N VAL A 17 -7.34 -9.94 -7.76
CA VAL A 17 -8.25 -9.22 -8.67
C VAL A 17 -9.73 -9.35 -8.29
N ASN A 18 -10.09 -10.30 -7.41
CA ASN A 18 -11.44 -10.47 -6.87
C ASN A 18 -11.68 -9.79 -5.49
N GLY A 19 -10.70 -9.06 -4.96
CA GLY A 19 -10.83 -8.28 -3.71
C GLY A 19 -10.47 -9.05 -2.45
N GLY A 20 -9.38 -9.82 -2.49
CA GLY A 20 -8.74 -10.31 -1.28
C GLY A 20 -8.05 -9.16 -0.52
N LEU A 21 -7.67 -9.45 0.72
CA LEU A 21 -6.92 -8.54 1.57
C LEU A 21 -5.45 -8.94 1.49
N HIS A 22 -4.65 -8.18 0.75
CA HIS A 22 -3.22 -8.46 0.61
C HIS A 22 -2.45 -7.97 1.84
N VAL A 23 -2.01 -8.89 2.68
CA VAL A 23 -1.14 -8.61 3.83
C VAL A 23 0.32 -8.78 3.40
N THR A 24 0.95 -7.71 2.90
CA THR A 24 2.42 -7.67 2.75
C THR A 24 3.09 -7.26 4.05
N ASP A 25 4.37 -7.60 4.20
CA ASP A 25 5.20 -7.23 5.36
C ASP A 25 5.15 -5.72 5.68
N ILE A 26 5.08 -5.42 6.98
CA ILE A 26 4.89 -4.08 7.57
C ILE A 26 6.15 -3.20 7.41
N SER A 27 7.27 -3.77 6.97
CA SER A 27 8.57 -3.10 6.88
C SER A 27 8.75 -2.16 5.69
N ASN A 28 7.70 -1.94 4.89
CA ASN A 28 7.77 -0.95 3.83
C ASN A 28 7.86 0.47 4.46
N GLU A 29 8.85 1.26 4.05
CA GLU A 29 9.10 2.60 4.63
C GLU A 29 7.98 3.61 4.31
N SER A 30 7.18 3.34 3.26
CA SER A 30 6.07 4.19 2.86
C SER A 30 4.87 4.09 3.82
N ARG A 31 4.62 2.93 4.42
CA ARG A 31 3.49 2.65 5.35
C ARG A 31 3.73 3.14 6.77
N GLN A 32 4.96 3.47 7.14
CA GLN A 32 5.21 4.07 8.46
C GLN A 32 4.46 5.40 8.58
N ALA A 33 3.46 5.40 9.45
CA ALA A 33 2.71 6.54 9.97
C ALA A 33 1.77 7.30 9.01
N CYS A 34 1.13 6.64 8.03
CA CYS A 34 0.01 7.27 7.31
C CYS A 34 -1.26 7.20 8.18
N ILE A 35 -1.54 8.27 8.93
CA ILE A 35 -2.65 8.35 9.89
C ILE A 35 -3.95 8.79 9.23
N LYS A 36 -5.07 8.68 9.95
CA LYS A 36 -6.42 8.98 9.47
C LYS A 36 -6.49 10.33 8.75
N GLY A 37 -6.96 10.32 7.51
CA GLY A 37 -7.15 11.50 6.66
C GLY A 37 -5.91 11.93 5.87
N GLU A 38 -4.78 11.26 6.07
CA GLU A 38 -3.54 11.62 5.36
C GLU A 38 -3.39 10.90 4.03
N ALA A 39 -2.68 11.57 3.12
CA ALA A 39 -2.06 10.95 1.98
C ALA A 39 -0.55 11.17 2.04
N LYS A 40 0.24 10.14 1.71
CA LYS A 40 1.70 10.19 1.69
C LYS A 40 2.20 9.63 0.37
N SER A 41 3.25 10.20 -0.16
CA SER A 41 3.95 9.68 -1.34
C SER A 41 5.43 9.54 -1.06
N THR A 42 6.00 8.41 -1.46
CA THR A 42 7.44 8.13 -1.41
C THR A 42 7.96 8.04 -2.82
N TYR A 43 9.04 8.77 -3.11
CA TYR A 43 9.59 8.92 -4.47
C TYR A 43 11.03 8.40 -4.53
N GLU A 44 11.28 7.52 -5.50
CA GLU A 44 12.60 7.07 -5.94
C GLU A 44 12.57 6.90 -7.47
N THR A 45 13.19 5.84 -8.02
CA THR A 45 13.00 5.42 -9.42
C THR A 45 11.52 5.17 -9.76
N SER A 46 10.72 4.79 -8.77
CA SER A 46 9.26 4.63 -8.79
C SER A 46 8.63 5.47 -7.67
N ALA A 47 7.31 5.67 -7.68
CA ALA A 47 6.59 6.24 -6.55
C ALA A 47 5.55 5.28 -5.96
N PHE A 48 5.33 5.40 -4.65
CA PHE A 48 4.24 4.76 -3.94
C PHE A 48 3.42 5.82 -3.24
N ILE A 49 2.11 5.74 -3.39
CA ILE A 49 1.16 6.65 -2.75
C ILE A 49 0.29 5.83 -1.82
N LEU A 50 0.13 6.31 -0.58
CA LEU A 50 -0.80 5.77 0.41
C LEU A 50 -1.81 6.85 0.76
N LEU A 51 -3.08 6.49 0.82
CA LEU A 51 -4.17 7.35 1.27
C LEU A 51 -4.92 6.62 2.39
N ASN A 52 -5.09 7.26 3.54
CA ASN A 52 -5.80 6.69 4.67
C ASN A 52 -7.20 7.34 4.82
N PRO A 53 -8.27 6.70 4.30
CA PRO A 53 -9.63 7.23 4.36
C PRO A 53 -10.29 6.89 5.71
N ASP A 54 -9.75 7.43 6.79
CA ASP A 54 -10.21 7.25 8.18
C ASP A 54 -9.84 5.96 8.91
N GLY A 55 -8.88 5.21 8.39
CA GLY A 55 -8.34 4.00 9.00
C GLY A 55 -9.23 2.78 8.80
N GLU A 56 -10.30 2.92 8.02
CA GLU A 56 -11.24 1.86 7.69
C GLU A 56 -10.85 1.14 6.39
N VAL A 57 -11.32 -0.10 6.26
CA VAL A 57 -11.19 -0.87 5.03
C VAL A 57 -12.06 -0.23 3.95
N VAL A 58 -11.45 0.27 2.88
CA VAL A 58 -12.14 0.81 1.71
C VAL A 58 -11.73 0.02 0.47
N LYS A 59 -12.69 -0.62 -0.20
CA LYS A 59 -12.45 -1.32 -1.48
C LYS A 59 -12.36 -0.30 -2.61
N SER A 60 -11.26 -0.29 -3.35
CA SER A 60 -11.12 0.60 -4.50
C SER A 60 -11.99 0.16 -5.68
N THR A 61 -12.53 1.13 -6.40
CA THR A 61 -13.18 0.97 -7.72
C THR A 61 -12.29 1.42 -8.87
N HIS A 62 -11.06 1.88 -8.58
CA HIS A 62 -10.14 2.49 -9.53
C HIS A 62 -8.77 1.81 -9.54
N GLY A 63 -8.72 0.52 -9.18
CA GLY A 63 -7.49 -0.29 -9.23
C GLY A 63 -6.45 0.00 -8.14
N LEU A 64 -6.81 0.75 -7.08
CA LEU A 64 -5.95 0.92 -5.90
C LEU A 64 -6.04 -0.30 -4.99
N LEU A 65 -4.94 -0.63 -4.33
CA LEU A 65 -4.89 -1.74 -3.38
C LEU A 65 -5.41 -1.29 -2.01
N THR A 66 -6.31 -2.05 -1.41
CA THR A 66 -6.65 -1.88 0.02
C THR A 66 -5.63 -2.62 0.86
N THR A 67 -4.89 -1.92 1.70
CA THR A 67 -3.80 -2.48 2.49
C THR A 67 -3.83 -2.05 3.96
N VAL A 68 -3.07 -2.73 4.80
CA VAL A 68 -2.85 -2.30 6.19
C VAL A 68 -1.87 -1.13 6.21
N SER A 69 -2.29 -0.01 6.81
CA SER A 69 -1.43 1.13 7.09
C SER A 69 -0.54 0.84 8.32
N PHE A 70 -1.15 0.59 9.48
CA PHE A 70 -0.44 0.20 10.69
C PHE A 70 -1.36 -0.49 11.72
N LYS A 71 -0.74 -1.21 12.66
CA LYS A 71 -1.41 -1.75 13.85
C LYS A 71 -0.48 -1.62 15.06
N LEU A 72 -0.86 -0.83 16.06
CA LEU A 72 -0.02 -0.52 17.22
C LEU A 72 -0.17 -1.55 18.34
N GLY A 73 0.18 -2.81 18.04
CA GLY A 73 0.09 -3.91 18.99
C GLY A 73 -1.14 -4.80 18.78
N LYS A 74 -1.12 -5.97 19.43
CA LYS A 74 -2.03 -7.10 19.13
C LYS A 74 -3.52 -6.74 19.27
N ASP A 75 -3.86 -5.95 20.29
CA ASP A 75 -5.25 -5.66 20.68
C ASP A 75 -5.74 -4.28 20.22
N THR A 76 -4.97 -3.58 19.38
CA THR A 76 -5.38 -2.28 18.82
C THR A 76 -6.11 -2.43 17.50
N LYS A 77 -6.95 -1.44 17.17
CA LYS A 77 -7.62 -1.39 15.87
C LYS A 77 -6.57 -1.29 14.76
N THR A 78 -6.75 -2.12 13.73
CA THR A 78 -5.91 -2.07 12.53
C THR A 78 -6.35 -0.88 11.68
N SER A 79 -5.40 -0.03 11.30
CA SER A 79 -5.61 1.10 10.40
C SER A 79 -5.32 0.64 8.97
N TYR A 80 -6.20 0.98 8.03
CA TYR A 80 -6.09 0.63 6.61
C TYR A 80 -5.82 1.86 5.73
N ALA A 81 -5.30 1.62 4.53
CA ALA A 81 -5.03 2.62 3.51
C ALA A 81 -5.30 2.07 2.11
N LEU A 82 -5.52 2.97 1.15
CA LEU A 82 -5.46 2.73 -0.27
C LEU A 82 -4.04 2.98 -0.76
N GLU A 83 -3.46 2.02 -1.47
CA GLU A 83 -2.10 2.06 -2.01
C GLU A 83 -2.15 2.12 -3.54
N GLY A 84 -1.42 3.05 -4.12
CA GLY A 84 -1.14 3.14 -5.56
C GLY A 84 0.36 3.14 -5.81
N SER A 85 0.79 2.62 -6.95
CA SER A 85 2.20 2.62 -7.35
C SER A 85 2.36 3.17 -8.76
N ILE A 86 3.44 3.92 -8.96
CA ILE A 86 3.85 4.47 -10.24
C ILE A 86 5.23 3.89 -10.54
N PRO A 87 5.37 2.95 -11.49
CA PRO A 87 6.60 2.18 -11.66
C PRO A 87 7.79 3.00 -12.18
N ILE A 88 7.54 4.14 -12.83
CA ILE A 88 8.57 4.98 -13.44
C ILE A 88 8.33 6.44 -13.02
N VAL A 89 9.23 6.98 -12.20
CA VAL A 89 9.19 8.37 -11.73
C VAL A 89 10.58 8.99 -11.81
N GLY A 90 11.58 8.41 -11.12
CA GLY A 90 12.95 8.93 -11.06
C GLY A 90 13.93 8.35 -12.09
N ALA A 91 13.49 7.47 -13.00
CA ALA A 91 14.36 6.87 -14.04
C ALA A 91 14.75 7.83 -15.17
N ALA A 92 14.41 9.12 -15.06
CA ALA A 92 14.62 10.15 -16.06
C ALA A 92 15.65 11.23 -15.67
N LEU A 93 16.44 10.99 -14.61
CA LEU A 93 17.59 11.79 -14.22
C LEU A 93 18.90 10.99 -14.38
#